data_AF-A0A2D2LYU0-F1
#
_entry.id   AF-A0A2D2LYU0-F1
#
_cell.length_a   1.000
_cell.length_b   1.000
_cell.length_c   1.000
_cell.angle_alpha   90.00
_cell.angle_beta   90.00
_cell.angle_gamma   90.00
#
_symmetry.space_group_name_H-M   'P 1'
#
loop_
_entity.id
_entity.type
_entity.pdbx_description
1 polymer ?
#
loop_
_entity_poly.entity_id
_entity_poly.type
_entity_poly.pdbx_seq_one_letter_code
_entity_poly.pdbx_strand_id
1 'polypeptide(L)'
;MLYVLSDEHRISMTVYVLEKVLFWVFCSVVLFIVYVVLFICARISYYWTAFCNVSRTSANYIQSCIKGKDVPPHMKSVVIDDPYHNRKLISTHGKGMPGVYVFQDKETGAMYVGGAVNLYNRVTSYFMPSIVKFGSRRVYRYFNNYGYDNLRLTLFILPTGATVTTIESFEQFFIDHLKPDLNVDLIAGGYTGYHRPMVPEMREKLRIERGHSIFTTCH
;
A
#
# COMPACT_ATOMS: atom_id res chain seq x y z
N MET A 1 12.67 76.41 -41.88
CA MET A 1 13.77 75.78 -41.11
C MET A 1 13.46 75.58 -39.62
N LEU A 2 12.54 76.35 -39.00
CA LEU A 2 12.12 76.16 -37.60
C LEU A 2 11.15 74.99 -37.35
N TYR A 3 10.41 74.52 -38.37
CA TYR A 3 9.43 73.43 -38.22
C TYR A 3 10.07 72.04 -38.09
N VAL A 4 11.22 71.81 -38.73
CA VAL A 4 11.86 70.47 -38.79
C VAL A 4 12.53 70.09 -37.46
N LEU A 5 13.06 71.07 -36.72
CA LEU A 5 13.70 70.86 -35.41
C LEU A 5 12.69 70.54 -34.28
N SER A 6 11.44 70.96 -34.42
CA SER A 6 10.35 70.67 -33.49
C SER A 6 9.93 69.18 -33.54
N ASP A 7 9.94 68.57 -34.73
CA ASP A 7 9.48 67.20 -34.92
C ASP A 7 10.51 66.17 -34.44
N GLU A 8 11.82 66.38 -34.63
CA GLU A 8 12.84 65.45 -34.10
C GLU A 8 12.85 65.40 -32.57
N HIS A 9 12.66 66.55 -31.89
CA HIS A 9 12.58 66.60 -30.43
C HIS A 9 11.31 65.95 -29.90
N ARG A 10 10.18 66.09 -30.63
CA ARG A 10 8.93 65.38 -30.33
C ARG A 10 9.06 63.88 -30.50
N ILE A 11 9.74 63.41 -31.54
CA ILE A 11 9.98 61.97 -31.79
C ILE A 11 10.89 61.39 -30.71
N SER A 12 11.95 62.10 -30.31
CA SER A 12 12.84 61.65 -29.21
C SER A 12 12.09 61.51 -27.88
N MET A 13 11.24 62.50 -27.55
CA MET A 13 10.43 62.46 -26.34
C MET A 13 9.36 61.37 -26.37
N THR A 14 8.71 61.10 -27.50
CA THR A 14 7.71 60.02 -27.60
C THR A 14 8.35 58.64 -27.52
N VAL A 15 9.53 58.42 -28.11
CA VAL A 15 10.28 57.16 -28.01
C VAL A 15 10.70 56.89 -26.56
N TYR A 16 11.23 57.90 -25.84
CA TYR A 16 11.59 57.77 -24.43
C TYR A 16 10.40 57.40 -23.54
N VAL A 17 9.25 58.02 -23.78
CA VAL A 17 8.01 57.70 -23.06
C VAL A 17 7.55 56.27 -23.40
N LEU A 18 7.65 55.85 -24.66
CA LEU A 18 7.28 54.48 -25.07
C LEU A 18 8.16 53.42 -24.40
N GLU A 19 9.48 53.61 -24.37
CA GLU A 19 10.42 52.69 -23.73
C GLU A 19 10.17 52.56 -22.22
N LYS A 20 9.90 53.69 -21.55
CA LYS A 20 9.55 53.70 -20.13
C LYS A 20 8.24 52.94 -19.88
N VAL A 21 7.22 53.16 -20.69
CA VAL A 21 5.93 52.46 -20.58
C VAL A 21 6.11 50.96 -20.83
N LEU A 22 6.86 50.57 -21.87
CA LEU A 22 7.17 49.16 -22.15
C LEU A 22 7.91 48.49 -20.99
N PHE A 23 8.87 49.18 -20.38
CA PHE A 23 9.59 48.67 -19.22
C PHE A 23 8.66 48.45 -18.01
N TRP A 24 7.77 49.40 -17.72
CA TRP A 24 6.79 49.27 -16.63
C TRP A 24 5.79 48.14 -16.87
N VAL A 25 5.35 47.95 -18.12
CA VAL A 25 4.46 46.85 -18.51
C VAL A 25 5.18 45.50 -18.39
N PHE A 26 6.43 45.41 -18.83
CA PHE A 26 7.22 44.19 -18.68
C PHE A 26 7.44 43.83 -17.20
N CYS A 27 7.77 44.82 -16.37
CA CYS A 27 7.99 44.63 -14.94
C CYS A 27 6.70 44.19 -14.22
N SER A 28 5.54 44.76 -14.57
CA SER A 28 4.25 44.38 -13.98
C SER A 28 3.82 42.96 -14.36
N VAL A 29 4.07 42.53 -15.61
CA VAL A 29 3.79 41.15 -16.06
C VAL A 29 4.69 40.15 -15.33
N VAL A 30 5.98 40.44 -15.16
CA VAL A 30 6.90 39.57 -14.41
C VAL A 30 6.48 39.46 -12.94
N LEU A 31 6.12 40.57 -12.29
CA LEU A 31 5.61 40.55 -10.91
C LEU A 31 4.32 39.74 -10.78
N PHE A 32 3.42 39.83 -11.77
CA PHE A 32 2.19 39.04 -11.79
C PHE A 32 2.48 37.54 -11.95
N ILE A 33 3.41 37.15 -12.82
CA ILE A 33 3.82 35.75 -12.98
C ILE A 33 4.43 35.21 -11.69
N VAL A 34 5.34 35.97 -11.06
CA VAL A 34 5.95 35.58 -9.77
C VAL A 34 4.88 35.39 -8.69
N TYR A 35 3.92 36.31 -8.61
CA TYR A 35 2.80 36.20 -7.67
C TYR A 35 1.96 34.94 -7.93
N VAL A 36 1.61 34.64 -9.19
CA VAL A 36 0.85 33.45 -9.55
C VAL A 36 1.62 32.17 -9.19
N VAL A 37 2.92 32.11 -9.46
CA VAL A 37 3.77 30.96 -9.08
C VAL A 37 3.79 30.77 -7.57
N LEU A 38 4.03 31.84 -6.79
CA LEU A 38 4.02 31.78 -5.34
C LEU A 38 2.66 31.33 -4.78
N PHE A 39 1.56 31.82 -5.38
CA PHE A 39 0.21 31.43 -4.99
C PHE A 39 -0.05 29.93 -5.25
N ILE A 40 0.37 29.41 -6.40
CA ILE A 40 0.26 27.98 -6.73
C ILE A 40 1.10 27.14 -5.77
N CYS A 41 2.36 27.52 -5.51
CA CYS A 41 3.22 26.81 -4.57
C CYS A 41 2.63 26.77 -3.16
N ALA A 42 2.06 27.89 -2.68
CA ALA A 42 1.40 27.94 -1.38
C ALA A 42 0.18 27.01 -1.31
N ARG A 43 -0.62 26.95 -2.38
CA ARG A 43 -1.76 26.02 -2.48
C ARG A 43 -1.30 24.56 -2.47
N ILE A 44 -0.30 24.20 -3.27
CA ILE A 44 0.25 22.83 -3.30
C ILE A 44 0.77 22.43 -1.92
N SER A 45 1.53 23.30 -1.24
CA SER A 45 2.04 23.06 0.11
C SER A 45 0.91 22.86 1.14
N TYR A 46 -0.14 23.69 1.07
CA TYR A 46 -1.31 23.53 1.93
C TYR A 46 -2.02 22.19 1.71
N TYR A 47 -2.26 21.80 0.45
CA TYR A 47 -2.90 20.51 0.16
C TYR A 47 -2.00 19.33 0.56
N TRP A 48 -0.69 19.44 0.36
CA TRP A 48 0.27 18.41 0.76
C TRP A 48 0.27 18.22 2.28
N THR A 49 0.36 19.30 3.04
CA THR A 49 0.32 19.24 4.51
C THR A 49 -1.00 18.69 5.04
N ALA A 50 -2.14 19.06 4.45
CA ALA A 50 -3.44 18.50 4.78
C ALA A 50 -3.50 16.99 4.50
N PHE A 51 -3.03 16.55 3.33
CA PHE A 51 -2.98 15.13 2.97
C PHE A 51 -2.06 14.33 3.90
N CYS A 52 -0.87 14.85 4.19
CA CYS A 52 0.06 14.23 5.13
C CYS A 52 -0.53 14.08 6.54
N ASN A 53 -1.29 15.08 7.02
CA ASN A 53 -1.95 15.00 8.32
C ASN A 53 -3.02 13.90 8.38
N VAL A 54 -3.87 13.79 7.35
CA VAL A 54 -4.87 12.72 7.25
C VAL A 54 -4.19 11.35 7.24
N SER A 55 -3.15 11.16 6.42
CA SER A 55 -2.38 9.91 6.38
C SER A 55 -1.71 9.57 7.72
N ARG A 56 -1.17 10.57 8.44
CA ARG A 56 -0.59 10.36 9.77
C ARG A 56 -1.65 9.94 10.79
N THR A 57 -2.84 10.53 10.76
CA THR A 57 -3.94 10.14 11.66
C THR A 57 -4.41 8.70 11.41
N SER A 58 -4.53 8.27 10.16
CA SER A 58 -4.92 6.88 9.85
C SER A 58 -3.84 5.87 10.26
N ALA A 59 -2.56 6.17 10.03
CA ALA A 59 -1.45 5.32 10.49
C ALA A 59 -1.44 5.17 12.02
N ASN A 60 -1.64 6.26 12.76
CA ASN A 60 -1.72 6.23 14.22
C ASN A 60 -2.90 5.37 14.71
N TYR A 61 -4.07 5.48 14.07
CA TYR A 61 -5.25 4.69 14.37
C TYR A 61 -5.05 3.19 14.11
N ILE A 62 -4.40 2.83 13.01
CA ILE A 62 -4.14 1.42 12.72
C ILE A 62 -3.09 0.87 13.69
N GLN A 63 -2.09 1.67 14.05
CA GLN A 63 -1.10 1.28 15.05
C GLN A 63 -1.72 1.08 16.43
N SER A 64 -2.74 1.86 16.80
CA SER A 64 -3.49 1.64 18.04
C SER A 64 -4.39 0.40 17.97
N CYS A 65 -4.93 0.07 16.79
CA CYS A 65 -5.67 -1.17 16.56
C CYS A 65 -4.79 -2.41 16.71
N ILE A 66 -3.56 -2.39 16.18
CA ILE A 66 -2.58 -3.48 16.38
C ILE A 66 -2.21 -3.64 17.86
N LYS A 67 -2.07 -2.52 18.57
CA LYS A 67 -1.81 -2.51 20.02
C LYS A 67 -3.03 -2.92 20.85
N GLY A 68 -4.17 -3.22 20.22
CA GLY A 68 -5.41 -3.63 20.88
C GLY A 68 -6.13 -2.50 21.64
N LYS A 69 -5.80 -1.23 21.38
CA LYS A 69 -6.44 -0.07 22.03
C LYS A 69 -7.74 0.34 21.37
N ASP A 70 -7.77 0.29 20.03
CA ASP A 70 -8.91 0.65 19.20
C ASP A 70 -9.33 -0.54 18.34
N VAL A 71 -10.57 -0.53 17.83
CA VAL A 71 -11.09 -1.58 16.95
C VAL A 71 -11.69 -0.92 15.70
N PRO A 72 -11.36 -1.39 14.48
CA PRO A 72 -12.00 -0.92 13.26
C PRO A 72 -13.53 -1.08 13.36
N PRO A 73 -14.32 -0.09 12.92
CA PRO A 73 -15.77 -0.25 12.85
C PRO A 73 -16.11 -1.50 12.02
N HIS A 74 -17.04 -2.32 12.52
CA HIS A 74 -17.49 -3.57 11.88
C HIS A 74 -16.47 -4.71 11.83
N MET A 75 -15.41 -4.66 12.62
CA MET A 75 -14.42 -5.73 12.74
C MET A 75 -14.19 -6.08 14.21
N LYS A 76 -13.78 -7.32 14.49
CA LYS A 76 -13.31 -7.72 15.82
C LYS A 76 -11.80 -7.93 15.76
N SER A 77 -11.05 -7.23 16.60
CA SER A 77 -9.60 -7.44 16.73
C SER A 77 -9.29 -8.38 17.90
N VAL A 78 -8.30 -9.27 17.71
CA VAL A 78 -7.78 -10.15 18.76
C VAL A 78 -6.26 -10.16 18.67
N VAL A 79 -5.59 -9.77 19.74
CA VAL A 79 -4.12 -9.81 19.83
C VAL A 79 -3.71 -11.08 20.58
N ILE A 80 -2.75 -11.81 20.02
CA ILE A 80 -2.21 -13.07 20.54
C ILE A 80 -0.69 -12.93 20.59
N ASP A 81 -0.14 -12.79 21.80
CA ASP A 81 1.30 -12.91 22.00
C ASP A 81 1.71 -14.39 21.99
N ASP A 82 2.88 -14.68 21.42
CA ASP A 82 3.40 -16.05 21.24
C ASP A 82 2.35 -17.00 20.61
N PRO A 83 1.97 -16.76 19.34
CA PRO A 83 0.96 -17.55 18.66
C PRO A 83 1.41 -18.99 18.38
N TYR A 84 2.71 -19.29 18.47
CA TYR A 84 3.22 -20.63 18.24
C TYR A 84 2.83 -21.60 19.36
N HIS A 85 2.91 -21.15 20.61
CA HIS A 85 2.46 -21.93 21.78
C HIS A 85 0.97 -21.71 22.09
N ASN A 86 0.42 -20.52 21.82
CA ASN A 86 -0.98 -20.18 22.12
C ASN A 86 -1.98 -20.52 20.99
N ARG A 87 -1.81 -21.67 20.33
CA ARG A 87 -2.63 -22.08 19.16
C ARG A 87 -4.12 -22.20 19.45
N LYS A 88 -4.49 -22.46 20.71
CA LYS A 88 -5.89 -22.56 21.14
C LYS A 88 -6.65 -21.25 20.89
N LEU A 89 -6.04 -20.10 21.16
CA LEU A 89 -6.64 -18.78 20.93
C LEU A 89 -6.91 -18.53 19.44
N ILE A 90 -6.01 -18.99 18.57
CA ILE A 90 -6.17 -18.93 17.11
C ILE A 90 -7.38 -19.76 16.68
N SER A 91 -7.54 -20.97 17.25
CA SER A 91 -8.69 -21.82 16.97
C SER A 91 -10.00 -21.22 17.47
N THR A 92 -10.01 -20.69 18.70
CA THR A 92 -11.19 -20.08 19.31
C THR A 92 -11.73 -18.89 18.52
N HIS A 93 -10.85 -18.07 17.94
CA HIS A 93 -11.26 -16.84 17.28
C HIS A 93 -11.22 -16.88 15.73
N GLY A 94 -10.31 -17.67 15.15
CA GLY A 94 -10.08 -17.68 13.70
C GLY A 94 -10.73 -18.83 12.94
N LYS A 95 -11.30 -19.84 13.62
CA LYS A 95 -11.82 -21.05 12.96
C LYS A 95 -13.10 -20.74 12.17
N GLY A 96 -13.03 -20.92 10.84
CA GLY A 96 -14.15 -20.65 9.95
C GLY A 96 -14.45 -19.16 9.74
N MET A 97 -13.62 -18.28 10.29
CA MET A 97 -13.82 -16.85 10.22
C MET A 97 -12.97 -16.22 9.11
N PRO A 98 -13.57 -15.37 8.23
CA PRO A 98 -12.82 -14.57 7.28
C PRO A 98 -12.19 -13.35 7.96
N GLY A 99 -11.10 -12.85 7.38
CA GLY A 99 -10.47 -11.63 7.89
C GLY A 99 -9.05 -11.42 7.41
N VAL A 100 -8.37 -10.51 8.09
CA VAL A 100 -6.97 -10.16 7.86
C VAL A 100 -6.17 -10.50 9.11
N TYR A 101 -4.94 -10.99 8.95
CA TYR A 101 -4.01 -11.24 10.04
C TYR A 101 -2.73 -10.44 9.83
N VAL A 102 -2.13 -10.03 10.94
CA VAL A 102 -0.86 -9.32 10.98
C VAL A 102 0.08 -10.06 11.91
N PHE A 103 1.20 -10.51 11.37
CA PHE A 103 2.34 -10.95 12.16
C PHE A 103 3.23 -9.74 12.42
N GLN A 104 3.68 -9.58 13.65
CA GLN A 104 4.64 -8.58 14.06
C GLN A 104 5.71 -9.23 14.92
N ASP A 105 6.96 -9.10 14.54
CA ASP A 105 8.09 -9.39 15.40
C ASP A 105 8.29 -8.23 16.38
N LYS A 106 8.28 -8.51 17.67
CA LYS A 106 8.42 -7.49 18.73
C LYS A 106 9.86 -6.99 18.85
N GLU A 107 10.85 -7.76 18.41
CA GLU A 107 12.27 -7.43 18.53
C GLU A 107 12.75 -6.63 17.32
N THR A 108 12.54 -7.17 16.12
CA THR A 108 13.00 -6.52 14.89
C THR A 108 12.03 -5.46 14.38
N GLY A 109 10.76 -5.52 14.81
CA GLY A 109 9.68 -4.69 14.28
C GLY A 109 9.17 -5.15 12.91
N ALA A 110 9.68 -6.26 12.37
CA ALA A 110 9.25 -6.81 11.09
C ALA A 110 7.76 -7.20 11.12
N MET A 111 7.03 -6.87 10.05
CA MET A 111 5.60 -7.10 9.91
C MET A 111 5.26 -7.83 8.63
N TYR A 112 4.28 -8.72 8.72
CA TYR A 112 3.64 -9.36 7.57
C TYR A 112 2.13 -9.26 7.69
N VAL A 113 1.47 -8.85 6.62
CA VAL A 113 0.00 -8.75 6.52
C VAL A 113 -0.51 -9.78 5.52
N GLY A 114 -1.60 -10.47 5.85
CA GLY A 114 -2.26 -11.35 4.91
C GLY A 114 -3.77 -11.47 5.11
N GLY A 115 -4.49 -11.71 4.01
CA GLY A 115 -5.92 -12.04 4.00
C GLY A 115 -6.19 -13.55 4.07
N ALA A 116 -7.34 -13.94 4.63
CA ALA A 116 -7.84 -15.31 4.58
C ALA A 116 -9.36 -15.40 4.67
N VAL A 117 -9.95 -16.33 3.90
CA VAL A 117 -11.35 -16.76 4.10
C VAL A 117 -11.51 -17.59 5.38
N ASN A 118 -10.44 -18.32 5.76
CA ASN A 118 -10.38 -19.03 7.03
C ASN A 118 -9.05 -18.69 7.72
N LEU A 119 -9.12 -17.79 8.70
CA LEU A 119 -7.97 -17.29 9.45
C LEU A 119 -7.21 -18.42 10.13
N TYR A 120 -7.90 -19.36 10.77
CA TYR A 120 -7.26 -20.48 11.47
C TYR A 120 -6.40 -21.33 10.53
N ASN A 121 -6.95 -21.78 9.39
CA ASN A 121 -6.21 -22.61 8.44
C ASN A 121 -4.99 -21.86 7.88
N ARG A 122 -5.16 -20.57 7.57
CA ARG A 122 -4.10 -19.76 6.99
C ARG A 122 -2.98 -19.50 7.99
N VAL A 123 -3.31 -19.06 9.20
CA VAL A 123 -2.34 -18.73 10.24
C VAL A 123 -1.58 -19.97 10.70
N THR A 124 -2.28 -21.07 10.96
CA THR A 124 -1.62 -22.30 11.45
C THR A 124 -0.63 -22.89 10.45
N SER A 125 -0.83 -22.67 9.15
CA SER A 125 0.11 -23.11 8.10
C SER A 125 1.52 -22.52 8.26
N TYR A 126 1.66 -21.33 8.86
CA TYR A 126 2.96 -20.71 9.13
C TYR A 126 3.73 -21.37 10.27
N PHE A 127 3.09 -22.25 11.05
CA PHE A 127 3.70 -23.01 12.14
C PHE A 127 3.95 -24.48 11.77
N MET A 128 3.74 -24.84 10.50
CA MET A 128 3.98 -26.18 9.97
C MET A 128 5.37 -26.22 9.30
N PRO A 129 6.35 -26.95 9.85
CA PRO A 129 7.70 -27.01 9.29
C PRO A 129 7.72 -27.49 7.83
N SER A 130 6.83 -28.40 7.47
CA SER A 130 6.68 -28.91 6.10
C SER A 130 6.25 -27.85 5.08
N ILE A 131 5.62 -26.77 5.51
CA ILE A 131 5.21 -25.67 4.62
C ILE A 131 6.29 -24.60 4.60
N VAL A 132 6.79 -24.24 5.79
CA VAL A 132 7.76 -23.15 5.96
C VAL A 132 9.10 -23.48 5.29
N LYS A 133 9.56 -24.73 5.41
CA LYS A 133 10.86 -25.17 4.86
C LYS A 133 10.95 -25.07 3.35
N PHE A 134 9.86 -25.34 2.64
CA PHE A 134 9.82 -25.37 1.17
C PHE A 134 9.16 -24.12 0.57
N GLY A 135 8.65 -23.22 1.41
CA GLY A 135 7.93 -22.04 0.98
C GLY A 135 8.86 -20.97 0.41
N SER A 136 8.50 -20.41 -0.76
CA SER A 136 9.28 -19.36 -1.43
C SER A 136 9.06 -17.94 -0.87
N ARG A 137 8.00 -17.73 -0.08
CA ARG A 137 7.63 -16.40 0.43
C ARG A 137 8.65 -15.88 1.45
N ARG A 138 8.89 -14.57 1.43
CA ARG A 138 9.82 -13.89 2.35
C ARG A 138 9.50 -14.16 3.82
N VAL A 139 8.22 -14.15 4.20
CA VAL A 139 7.76 -14.47 5.56
C VAL A 139 8.14 -15.89 6.01
N TYR A 140 8.15 -16.88 5.11
CA TYR A 140 8.57 -18.25 5.47
C TYR A 140 10.06 -18.32 5.76
N ARG A 141 10.88 -17.69 4.90
CA ARG A 141 12.33 -17.56 5.13
C ARG A 141 12.63 -16.83 6.43
N TYR A 142 11.85 -15.79 6.74
CA TYR A 142 11.96 -15.05 7.99
C TYR A 142 11.76 -15.98 9.20
N PHE A 143 10.63 -16.68 9.27
CA PHE A 143 10.36 -17.62 10.36
C PHE A 143 11.37 -18.78 10.45
N ASN A 144 11.91 -19.24 9.32
CA ASN A 144 12.94 -20.27 9.33
C ASN A 144 14.28 -19.77 9.90
N ASN A 145 14.58 -18.47 9.77
CA ASN A 145 15.84 -17.89 10.23
C ASN A 145 15.78 -17.38 11.68
N TYR A 146 14.63 -16.80 12.07
CA TYR A 146 14.47 -16.11 13.36
C TYR A 146 13.55 -16.84 14.34
N GLY A 147 12.86 -17.90 13.92
CA GLY A 147 11.92 -18.64 14.77
C GLY A 147 10.63 -17.87 15.06
N TYR A 148 10.02 -18.14 16.23
CA TYR A 148 8.70 -17.63 16.60
C TYR A 148 8.64 -16.95 17.99
N ASP A 149 9.74 -16.90 18.74
CA ASP A 149 9.74 -16.55 20.17
C ASP A 149 9.25 -15.12 20.44
N ASN A 150 9.57 -14.18 19.54
CA ASN A 150 9.19 -12.77 19.64
C ASN A 150 7.98 -12.39 18.79
N LEU A 151 7.23 -13.38 18.31
CA LEU A 151 6.11 -13.15 17.41
C LEU A 151 4.84 -12.72 18.16
N ARG A 152 4.19 -11.68 17.62
CA ARG A 152 2.82 -11.27 17.95
C ARG A 152 1.95 -11.47 16.73
N LEU A 153 0.75 -11.98 16.96
CA LEU A 153 -0.29 -12.14 15.95
C LEU A 153 -1.49 -11.27 16.31
N THR A 154 -1.92 -10.43 15.37
CA THR A 154 -3.18 -9.70 15.48
C THR A 154 -4.14 -10.21 14.42
N LEU A 155 -5.31 -10.70 14.84
CA LEU A 155 -6.39 -11.13 13.97
C LEU A 155 -7.44 -10.02 13.88
N PHE A 156 -7.76 -9.61 12.67
CA PHE A 156 -8.86 -8.72 12.34
C PHE A 156 -9.96 -9.54 11.67
N ILE A 157 -11.00 -9.83 12.44
CA ILE A 157 -12.05 -10.78 12.09
C ILE A 157 -13.22 -10.02 11.47
N LEU A 158 -13.59 -10.43 10.26
CA LEU A 158 -14.75 -9.92 9.54
C LEU A 158 -16.02 -10.72 9.89
N PRO A 159 -17.20 -10.13 9.66
CA PRO A 159 -18.47 -10.86 9.76
C PRO A 159 -18.48 -12.11 8.88
N THR A 160 -19.15 -13.15 9.36
CA THR A 160 -19.38 -14.38 8.59
C THR A 160 -20.13 -14.05 7.30
N GLY A 161 -19.59 -14.50 6.16
CA GLY A 161 -20.14 -14.19 4.84
C GLY A 161 -19.44 -13.05 4.08
N ALA A 162 -18.39 -12.45 4.66
CA ALA A 162 -17.54 -11.51 3.93
C ALA A 162 -16.99 -12.13 2.63
N THR A 163 -17.06 -11.38 1.54
CA THR A 163 -16.57 -11.82 0.23
C THR A 163 -15.04 -11.78 0.18
N VAL A 164 -14.45 -12.52 -0.75
CA VAL A 164 -13.00 -12.48 -1.01
C VAL A 164 -12.54 -11.06 -1.33
N THR A 165 -13.33 -10.32 -2.12
CA THR A 165 -13.04 -8.93 -2.47
C THR A 165 -13.01 -8.00 -1.26
N THR A 166 -13.87 -8.22 -0.26
CA THR A 166 -13.83 -7.47 1.01
C THR A 166 -12.57 -7.81 1.80
N ILE A 167 -12.17 -9.08 1.85
CA ILE A 167 -10.94 -9.48 2.55
C ILE A 167 -9.72 -8.83 1.89
N GLU A 168 -9.66 -8.86 0.55
CA GLU A 168 -8.58 -8.26 -0.25
C GLU A 168 -8.54 -6.74 -0.08
N SER A 169 -9.68 -6.05 -0.03
CA SER A 169 -9.71 -4.59 0.19
C SER A 169 -9.19 -4.21 1.58
N PHE A 170 -9.54 -4.98 2.62
CA PHE A 170 -8.98 -4.78 3.95
C PHE A 170 -7.49 -5.14 4.00
N GLU A 171 -7.07 -6.23 3.37
CA GLU A 171 -5.65 -6.59 3.27
C GLU A 171 -4.84 -5.45 2.63
N GLN A 172 -5.33 -4.88 1.53
CA GLN A 172 -4.69 -3.74 0.87
C GLN A 172 -4.62 -2.54 1.80
N PHE A 173 -5.73 -2.22 2.47
CA PHE A 173 -5.79 -1.13 3.44
C PHE A 173 -4.71 -1.29 4.51
N PHE A 174 -4.53 -2.48 5.08
CA PHE A 174 -3.49 -2.72 6.08
C PHE A 174 -2.08 -2.65 5.49
N ILE A 175 -1.84 -3.17 4.27
CA ILE A 175 -0.54 -3.10 3.59
C ILE A 175 -0.13 -1.63 3.34
N ASP A 176 -1.04 -0.82 2.79
CA ASP A 176 -0.77 0.58 2.42
C ASP A 176 -0.39 1.43 3.62
N HIS A 177 -1.03 1.16 4.77
CA HIS A 177 -0.85 1.95 5.98
C HIS A 177 0.29 1.46 6.87
N LEU A 178 0.47 0.14 7.00
CA LEU A 178 1.49 -0.44 7.87
C LEU A 178 2.85 -0.55 7.19
N LYS A 179 2.87 -0.58 5.85
CA LYS A 179 4.08 -0.76 5.04
C LYS A 179 4.91 -1.96 5.53
N PRO A 180 4.32 -3.16 5.59
CA PRO A 180 5.00 -4.36 6.09
C PRO A 180 6.23 -4.69 5.23
N ASP A 181 7.35 -4.96 5.87
CA ASP A 181 8.64 -5.27 5.25
C ASP A 181 8.72 -6.70 4.71
N LEU A 182 7.93 -7.62 5.28
CA LEU A 182 7.89 -9.01 4.85
C LEU A 182 6.96 -9.26 3.66
N ASN A 183 6.08 -8.32 3.33
CA ASN A 183 5.27 -8.38 2.11
C ASN A 183 6.13 -7.92 0.91
N VAL A 184 6.31 -8.82 -0.06
CA VAL A 184 7.03 -8.50 -1.31
C VAL A 184 6.05 -7.96 -2.35
N ASP A 185 4.89 -8.60 -2.48
CA ASP A 185 3.80 -8.11 -3.29
C ASP A 185 3.02 -7.08 -2.47
N LEU A 186 3.02 -5.83 -2.94
CA LEU A 186 2.31 -4.71 -2.29
C LEU A 186 0.83 -4.65 -2.70
N ILE A 187 0.39 -5.51 -3.61
CA ILE A 187 -1.00 -5.64 -4.05
C ILE A 187 -1.63 -6.84 -3.33
N ALA A 188 -2.72 -6.57 -2.60
CA ALA A 188 -3.54 -7.56 -1.92
C ALA A 188 -4.22 -8.52 -2.89
N GLY A 189 -4.55 -9.72 -2.42
CA GLY A 189 -4.97 -10.80 -3.33
C GLY A 189 -3.88 -11.23 -4.31
N GLY A 190 -2.65 -10.70 -4.18
CA GLY A 190 -1.46 -11.15 -4.90
C GLY A 190 -1.13 -12.59 -4.52
N TYR A 191 -1.76 -13.55 -5.18
CA TYR A 191 -1.41 -14.97 -5.13
C TYR A 191 -0.05 -15.27 -5.81
N THR A 192 0.80 -14.28 -6.02
CA THR A 192 1.89 -14.35 -6.99
C THR A 192 3.27 -14.32 -6.36
N GLY A 193 3.53 -15.30 -5.50
CA GLY A 193 4.90 -15.81 -5.34
C GLY A 193 5.40 -16.60 -6.56
N TYR A 194 5.05 -16.20 -7.81
CA TYR A 194 5.28 -16.91 -9.09
C TYR A 194 4.20 -17.88 -9.63
N HIS A 195 2.91 -17.56 -9.61
CA HIS A 195 1.95 -18.30 -10.47
C HIS A 195 0.96 -17.38 -11.17
N ARG A 196 1.32 -16.93 -12.39
CA ARG A 196 0.30 -16.97 -13.45
C ARG A 196 -0.19 -18.43 -13.53
N PRO A 197 -1.47 -18.72 -13.82
CA PRO A 197 -1.85 -20.07 -14.16
C PRO A 197 -0.86 -20.59 -15.20
N MET A 198 -0.28 -21.75 -14.93
CA MET A 198 0.67 -22.38 -15.83
C MET A 198 0.04 -22.40 -17.22
N VAL A 199 0.77 -21.90 -18.23
CA VAL A 199 0.28 -21.86 -19.61
C VAL A 199 -0.26 -23.25 -19.97
N PRO A 200 -1.45 -23.38 -20.57
CA PRO A 200 -2.07 -24.67 -20.83
C PRO A 200 -1.13 -25.65 -21.55
N GLU A 201 -0.32 -25.15 -22.48
CA GLU A 201 0.71 -25.91 -23.19
C GLU A 201 1.78 -26.51 -22.27
N MET A 202 2.31 -25.72 -21.35
CA MET A 202 3.31 -26.18 -20.40
C MET A 202 2.69 -27.19 -19.42
N ARG A 203 1.43 -26.98 -19.03
CA ARG A 203 0.66 -27.90 -18.17
C ARG A 203 0.48 -29.25 -18.85
N GLU A 204 0.23 -29.25 -20.15
CA GLU A 204 0.09 -30.46 -20.96
C GLU A 204 1.42 -31.20 -21.14
N LYS A 205 2.50 -30.46 -21.40
CA LYS A 205 3.85 -31.02 -21.47
C LYS A 205 4.24 -31.75 -20.18
N LEU A 206 3.99 -31.14 -19.01
CA LEU A 206 4.24 -31.80 -17.72
C LEU A 206 3.32 -33.01 -17.47
N ARG A 207 2.10 -33.05 -18.01
CA ARG A 207 1.22 -34.22 -17.90
C ARG A 207 1.73 -35.40 -18.70
N ILE A 208 2.21 -35.15 -19.91
CA ILE A 208 2.83 -36.14 -20.79
C ILE A 208 4.11 -36.67 -20.13
N GLU A 209 4.98 -35.78 -19.63
CA GLU A 209 6.22 -36.17 -18.92
C GLU A 209 5.95 -36.97 -17.63
N ARG A 210 4.81 -36.72 -16.96
CA ARG A 210 4.39 -37.43 -15.74
C ARG A 210 3.53 -38.66 -16.00
N GLY A 211 3.32 -39.04 -17.26
CA GLY A 211 2.59 -40.25 -17.64
C GLY A 211 1.12 -40.30 -17.24
N HIS A 212 0.45 -39.16 -17.03
CA HIS A 212 -1.00 -39.18 -16.74
C HIS A 212 -1.80 -39.36 -18.04
N SER A 213 -2.47 -40.50 -18.19
CA SER A 213 -3.36 -40.79 -19.33
C SER A 213 -4.67 -40.01 -19.21
N ILE A 214 -5.11 -39.40 -20.32
CA ILE A 214 -6.43 -38.77 -20.42
C ILE A 214 -7.39 -39.83 -20.99
N PHE A 215 -8.38 -40.24 -20.21
CA PHE A 215 -9.55 -40.94 -20.77
C PHE A 215 -10.55 -39.88 -21.22
N THR A 216 -10.52 -39.53 -22.51
CA THR A 216 -11.66 -38.83 -23.12
C THR A 216 -12.74 -39.87 -23.37
N THR A 217 -13.79 -39.86 -22.55
CA THR A 217 -15.05 -40.52 -22.91
C THR A 217 -15.62 -39.79 -24.13
N CYS A 218 -15.52 -40.40 -25.30
CA CYS A 218 -16.27 -39.98 -26.48
C CYS A 218 -17.76 -40.19 -26.20
N HIS A 219 -18.54 -39.13 -26.38
CA HIS A 219 -20.00 -39.18 -26.48
C HIS A 219 -20.40 -39.24 -27.95
#